data_AF-A0A1H3MDF4-F1
#
_entry.id   AF-A0A1H3MDF4-F1
#
_cell.length_a   1.000
_cell.length_b   1.000
_cell.length_c   1.000
_cell.angle_alpha   90.00
_cell.angle_beta   90.00
_cell.angle_gamma   90.00
#
_symmetry.space_group_name_H-M   'P 1'
#
loop_
_entity.id
_entity.type
_entity.pdbx_description
1 polymer ?
#
loop_
_entity_poly.entity_id
_entity_poly.type
_entity_poly.pdbx_seq_one_letter_code
_entity_poly.pdbx_strand_id
1 'polypeptide(L)'
;MRAPLWAAMAAVLFTGSILAGDAAAAQRETRIPQAAVDAAGELRERALASDLGFKITESLTTEVGPRLAGSEADARAVAWAQAKFRELGFDKVWTEPVTFPKWERRSEHAQVLGASAQPLQLTALGGSPGGTVEGEVVRFADLAALEAAPAGSLAGKIAFVDYAMPRAKDGAGYGPGGRVRSRGPSAAIRAGAAGFLMRSAGTDSHRMPHTGITRFDEGLKPVPSAALSAPDADQLARLAARGATRVRVALDCGWDGQATSYNVIGEIRGKGKPDEVVIIGGHLDSWDQGTGAIDDAAGVGLTMAAAKLIGQSKLRPARTVRVIAFANEEQGLYGGKAYADKHVAEVRKHQIGAESDFGAGRIYAYSSSAPDYAQAADKQIAEALAPLGIEHTPGKGGPGPDIGPFAAKGLAWARLAQDGTDYFDYHHTPDDTLDKIDPKALAQNVAAYAVFAYLAASADGDFGSAPKQVTPPEE
;
A
#
# COMPACT_ATOMS: atom_id res chain seq x y z
N MET A 1 -38.59 -89.27 -6.99
CA MET A 1 -37.28 -88.61 -7.15
C MET A 1 -37.16 -87.57 -6.05
N ARG A 2 -36.04 -87.58 -5.34
CA ARG A 2 -35.77 -86.81 -4.11
C ARG A 2 -35.13 -85.46 -4.47
N ALA A 3 -35.54 -84.41 -3.78
CA ALA A 3 -34.84 -83.11 -3.71
C ALA A 3 -34.90 -82.62 -2.25
N PRO A 4 -33.90 -81.86 -1.76
CA PRO A 4 -33.48 -81.90 -0.36
C PRO A 4 -33.96 -80.74 0.51
N LEU A 5 -33.95 -81.02 1.81
CA LEU A 5 -34.18 -80.17 2.97
C LEU A 5 -33.00 -79.23 3.25
N TRP A 6 -33.27 -77.95 3.52
CA TRP A 6 -32.42 -77.09 4.37
C TRP A 6 -33.31 -76.22 5.26
N ALA A 7 -33.12 -76.33 6.58
CA ALA A 7 -33.72 -75.47 7.60
C ALA A 7 -32.65 -75.07 8.63
N ALA A 8 -32.88 -73.90 9.22
CA ALA A 8 -31.94 -72.98 9.86
C ALA A 8 -31.19 -73.48 11.11
N MET A 9 -30.00 -72.90 11.34
CA MET A 9 -29.44 -72.65 12.67
C MET A 9 -28.74 -71.29 12.71
N ALA A 10 -28.94 -70.59 13.83
CA ALA A 10 -28.49 -69.24 14.13
C ALA A 10 -27.00 -69.18 14.52
N ALA A 11 -26.36 -68.05 14.22
CA ALA A 11 -25.09 -67.64 14.82
C ALA A 11 -25.10 -66.14 15.11
N VAL A 12 -24.81 -65.81 16.37
CA VAL A 12 -24.69 -64.46 16.93
C VAL A 12 -23.35 -63.86 16.50
N LEU A 13 -23.36 -62.68 15.88
CA LEU A 13 -22.17 -61.89 15.55
C LEU A 13 -22.10 -60.66 16.47
N PHE A 14 -21.06 -60.61 17.31
CA PHE A 14 -20.66 -59.42 18.07
C PHE A 14 -19.98 -58.43 17.12
N THR A 15 -20.58 -57.27 16.91
CA THR A 15 -19.99 -56.14 16.19
C THR A 15 -19.09 -55.33 17.12
N GLY A 16 -17.78 -55.43 16.94
CA GLY A 16 -16.80 -54.52 17.55
C GLY A 16 -16.66 -53.26 16.70
N SER A 17 -17.27 -52.16 17.13
CA SER A 17 -17.07 -50.83 16.52
C SER A 17 -15.74 -50.26 16.98
N ILE A 18 -14.75 -50.22 16.08
CA ILE A 18 -13.53 -49.44 16.27
C ILE A 18 -13.90 -47.98 16.01
N LEU A 19 -14.09 -47.20 17.07
CA LEU A 19 -14.11 -45.75 17.01
C LEU A 19 -12.67 -45.28 16.76
N ALA A 20 -12.32 -45.06 15.50
CA ALA A 20 -11.18 -44.24 15.15
C ALA A 20 -11.53 -42.79 15.49
N GLY A 21 -11.20 -42.37 16.70
CA GLY A 21 -11.20 -40.95 17.04
C GLY A 21 -10.08 -40.28 16.28
N ASP A 22 -10.42 -39.40 15.34
CA ASP A 22 -9.51 -38.38 14.83
C ASP A 22 -9.09 -37.52 16.03
N ALA A 23 -7.94 -37.85 16.62
CA ALA A 23 -7.25 -36.96 17.51
C ALA A 23 -6.80 -35.76 16.66
N ALA A 24 -7.62 -34.71 16.61
CA ALA A 24 -7.19 -33.40 16.15
C ALA A 24 -5.93 -33.05 16.94
N ALA A 25 -4.76 -33.15 16.29
CA ALA A 25 -3.50 -32.77 16.91
C ALA A 25 -3.64 -31.30 17.34
N ALA A 26 -3.63 -31.05 18.65
CA ALA A 26 -3.72 -29.70 19.18
C ALA A 26 -2.64 -28.84 18.51
N GLN A 27 -3.05 -27.74 17.88
CA GLN A 27 -2.12 -26.88 17.17
C GLN A 27 -1.11 -26.33 18.17
N ARG A 28 0.17 -26.62 17.94
CA ARG A 28 1.25 -26.25 18.85
C ARG A 28 1.36 -24.73 18.89
N GLU A 29 1.43 -24.19 20.09
CA GLU A 29 1.61 -22.76 20.33
C GLU A 29 2.92 -22.26 19.68
N THR A 30 2.84 -21.18 18.92
CA THR A 30 4.01 -20.52 18.31
C THR A 30 4.69 -19.64 19.35
N ARG A 31 6.01 -19.83 19.52
CA ARG A 31 6.84 -19.04 20.46
C ARG A 31 8.14 -18.60 19.81
N ILE A 32 8.71 -17.50 20.28
CA ILE A 32 10.04 -17.05 19.84
C ILE A 32 11.08 -17.50 20.89
N PRO A 33 12.18 -18.15 20.48
CA PRO A 33 13.25 -18.54 21.38
C PRO A 33 13.82 -17.35 22.16
N GLN A 34 14.10 -17.53 23.46
CA GLN A 34 14.63 -16.46 24.31
C GLN A 34 15.93 -15.86 23.75
N ALA A 35 16.81 -16.69 23.20
CA ALA A 35 18.05 -16.22 22.56
C ALA A 35 17.80 -15.25 21.38
N ALA A 36 16.68 -15.39 20.66
CA ALA A 36 16.30 -14.45 19.61
C ALA A 36 15.74 -13.15 20.22
N VAL A 37 14.93 -13.24 21.29
CA VAL A 37 14.44 -12.06 22.03
C VAL A 37 15.59 -11.23 22.58
N ASP A 38 16.58 -11.87 23.22
CA ASP A 38 17.74 -11.19 23.79
C ASP A 38 18.57 -10.47 22.70
N ALA A 39 18.75 -11.12 21.55
CA ALA A 39 19.47 -10.58 20.41
C ALA A 39 18.77 -9.40 19.71
N ALA A 40 17.43 -9.32 19.81
CA ALA A 40 16.67 -8.24 19.19
C ALA A 40 16.99 -6.87 19.82
N GLY A 41 17.39 -6.84 21.10
CA GLY A 41 17.86 -5.62 21.76
C GLY A 41 19.10 -5.04 21.08
N GLU A 42 20.13 -5.86 20.84
CA GLU A 42 21.34 -5.43 20.13
C GLU A 42 21.04 -4.98 18.70
N LEU A 43 20.17 -5.71 17.99
CA LEU A 43 19.74 -5.35 16.63
C LEU A 43 19.03 -4.00 16.60
N ARG A 44 18.15 -3.73 17.57
CA ARG A 44 17.45 -2.46 17.73
C ARG A 44 18.43 -1.31 17.92
N GLU A 45 19.36 -1.42 18.87
CA GLU A 45 20.33 -0.33 19.14
C GLU A 45 21.24 -0.07 17.93
N ARG A 46 21.65 -1.13 17.23
CA ARG A 46 22.42 -0.99 15.97
C ARG A 46 21.64 -0.28 14.88
N ALA A 47 20.35 -0.56 14.75
CA ALA A 47 19.49 0.09 13.77
C ALA A 47 19.25 1.56 14.11
N LEU A 48 19.00 1.90 15.38
CA LEU A 48 18.85 3.27 15.85
C LEU A 48 20.13 4.11 15.65
N ALA A 49 21.30 3.48 15.70
CA ALA A 49 22.58 4.14 15.46
C ALA A 49 22.98 4.20 13.97
N SER A 50 22.21 3.58 13.07
CA SER A 50 22.53 3.50 11.64
C SER A 50 21.80 4.59 10.85
N ASP A 51 22.52 5.23 9.93
CA ASP A 51 21.96 6.14 8.92
C ASP A 51 21.63 5.45 7.60
N LEU A 52 21.76 4.11 7.53
CA LEU A 52 21.66 3.36 6.28
C LEU A 52 20.29 3.51 5.60
N GLY A 53 19.20 3.47 6.35
CA GLY A 53 17.86 3.66 5.80
C GLY A 53 17.74 5.00 5.08
N PHE A 54 18.19 6.08 5.73
CA PHE A 54 18.21 7.42 5.14
C PHE A 54 19.08 7.49 3.89
N LYS A 55 20.29 6.91 3.90
CA LYS A 55 21.18 6.88 2.74
C LYS A 55 20.61 6.12 1.54
N ILE A 56 19.87 5.04 1.79
CA ILE A 56 19.22 4.30 0.69
C ILE A 56 18.08 5.16 0.11
N THR A 57 17.26 5.78 0.96
CA THR A 57 16.18 6.69 0.53
C THR A 57 16.74 7.92 -0.21
N GLU A 58 17.81 8.53 0.29
CA GLU A 58 18.55 9.61 -0.37
C GLU A 58 19.07 9.17 -1.74
N SER A 59 19.69 7.99 -1.83
CA SER A 59 20.18 7.42 -3.09
C SER A 59 19.05 7.26 -4.10
N LEU A 60 17.91 6.66 -3.73
CA LEU A 60 16.77 6.48 -4.63
C LEU A 60 16.22 7.83 -5.13
N THR A 61 15.93 8.75 -4.21
CA THR A 61 15.36 10.06 -4.54
C THR A 61 16.31 10.94 -5.35
N THR A 62 17.61 10.83 -5.13
CA THR A 62 18.63 11.66 -5.81
C THR A 62 19.06 11.08 -7.16
N GLU A 63 19.27 9.76 -7.23
CA GLU A 63 19.81 9.11 -8.44
C GLU A 63 18.72 8.75 -9.46
N VAL A 64 17.47 8.57 -9.01
CA VAL A 64 16.35 8.18 -9.88
C VAL A 64 15.32 9.30 -10.03
N GLY A 65 14.91 9.93 -8.94
CA GLY A 65 13.87 10.95 -8.90
C GLY A 65 12.44 10.38 -8.92
N PRO A 66 11.45 11.11 -9.49
CA PRO A 66 10.09 10.59 -9.65
C PRO A 66 10.09 9.40 -10.60
N ARG A 67 9.30 8.38 -10.27
CA ARG A 67 9.43 7.03 -10.85
C ARG A 67 8.06 6.41 -11.16
N LEU A 68 7.22 7.20 -11.85
CA LEU A 68 5.90 6.77 -12.31
C LEU A 68 5.98 5.48 -13.12
N ALA A 69 5.13 4.52 -12.76
CA ALA A 69 5.06 3.22 -13.41
C ALA A 69 4.88 3.33 -14.95
N GLY A 70 5.75 2.63 -15.69
CA GLY A 70 5.80 2.64 -17.15
C GLY A 70 6.58 3.80 -17.77
N SER A 71 7.09 4.74 -16.98
CA SER A 71 8.02 5.78 -17.44
C SER A 71 9.44 5.22 -17.67
N GLU A 72 10.32 6.02 -18.26
CA GLU A 72 11.73 5.64 -18.35
C GLU A 72 12.41 5.62 -16.96
N ALA A 73 11.95 6.46 -16.01
CA ALA A 73 12.45 6.47 -14.64
C ALA A 73 12.06 5.22 -13.84
N ASP A 74 10.91 4.58 -14.12
CA ASP A 74 10.55 3.27 -13.57
C ASP A 74 11.58 2.20 -13.94
N ALA A 75 11.97 2.12 -15.22
CA ALA A 75 13.03 1.21 -15.65
C ALA A 75 14.38 1.48 -14.95
N ARG A 76 14.73 2.75 -14.72
CA ARG A 76 15.90 3.12 -13.90
C ARG A 76 15.74 2.71 -12.44
N ALA A 77 14.56 2.89 -11.85
CA ALA A 77 14.27 2.49 -10.47
C ALA A 77 14.44 0.98 -10.28
N VAL A 78 13.94 0.17 -11.21
CA VAL A 78 14.13 -1.29 -11.20
C VAL A 78 15.62 -1.65 -11.24
N ALA A 79 16.38 -1.05 -12.16
CA ALA A 79 17.82 -1.28 -12.27
C ALA A 79 18.57 -0.85 -11.01
N TRP A 80 18.22 0.33 -10.45
CA TRP A 80 18.75 0.84 -9.19
C TRP A 80 18.48 -0.14 -8.05
N ALA A 81 17.24 -0.63 -7.89
CA ALA A 81 16.87 -1.52 -6.80
C ALA A 81 17.62 -2.86 -6.88
N GLN A 82 17.75 -3.43 -8.07
CA GLN A 82 18.56 -4.63 -8.27
C GLN A 82 20.04 -4.41 -7.92
N ALA A 83 20.61 -3.26 -8.30
CA ALA A 83 21.98 -2.90 -7.95
C ALA A 83 22.13 -2.70 -6.44
N LYS A 84 21.20 -1.97 -5.81
CA LYS A 84 21.22 -1.67 -4.37
C LYS A 84 21.11 -2.93 -3.52
N PHE A 85 20.22 -3.87 -3.86
CA PHE A 85 20.18 -5.18 -3.18
C PHE A 85 21.51 -5.94 -3.25
N ARG A 86 22.17 -5.93 -4.42
CA ARG A 86 23.49 -6.58 -4.59
C ARG A 86 24.59 -5.88 -3.80
N GLU A 87 24.62 -4.54 -3.83
CA GLU A 87 25.54 -3.71 -3.05
C GLU A 87 25.41 -3.98 -1.55
N LEU A 88 24.17 -4.08 -1.07
CA LEU A 88 23.87 -4.43 0.31
C LEU A 88 24.21 -5.90 0.64
N GLY A 89 24.53 -6.74 -0.35
CA GLY A 89 24.96 -8.13 -0.13
C GLY A 89 23.80 -9.06 0.24
N PHE A 90 22.63 -8.86 -0.36
CA PHE A 90 21.54 -9.82 -0.29
C PHE A 90 21.95 -11.14 -0.98
N ASP A 91 21.56 -12.27 -0.40
CA ASP A 91 21.99 -13.61 -0.83
C ASP A 91 21.38 -14.01 -2.18
N LYS A 92 20.20 -13.47 -2.49
CA LYS A 92 19.49 -13.69 -3.75
C LYS A 92 18.78 -12.41 -4.16
N VAL A 93 18.87 -12.06 -5.45
CA VAL A 93 18.20 -10.89 -6.04
C VAL A 93 17.59 -11.29 -7.38
N TRP A 94 16.30 -11.05 -7.58
CA TRP A 94 15.61 -11.30 -8.84
C TRP A 94 14.46 -10.30 -9.05
N THR A 95 13.85 -10.39 -10.24
CA THR A 95 12.69 -9.58 -10.61
C THR A 95 11.53 -10.48 -11.00
N GLU A 96 10.30 -9.99 -10.79
CA GLU A 96 9.08 -10.64 -11.27
C GLU A 96 8.27 -9.63 -12.10
N PRO A 97 7.91 -9.95 -13.36
CA PRO A 97 7.30 -8.99 -14.27
C PRO A 97 5.87 -8.63 -13.84
N VAL A 98 5.51 -7.38 -14.05
CA VAL A 98 4.19 -6.81 -13.75
C VAL A 98 3.75 -5.96 -14.93
N THR A 99 2.71 -6.39 -15.65
CA THR A 99 2.21 -5.70 -16.86
C THR A 99 0.91 -4.96 -16.57
N PHE A 100 0.79 -3.72 -17.05
CA PHE A 100 -0.34 -2.83 -16.77
C PHE A 100 -0.57 -1.81 -17.90
N PRO A 101 -1.76 -1.20 -17.98
CA PRO A 101 -2.00 -0.05 -18.85
C PRO A 101 -1.10 1.11 -18.43
N LYS A 102 -0.41 1.74 -19.38
CA LYS A 102 0.50 2.85 -19.11
C LYS A 102 -0.27 4.17 -19.19
N TRP A 103 -0.10 5.04 -18.19
CA TRP A 103 -0.64 6.40 -18.20
C TRP A 103 0.50 7.40 -18.09
N GLU A 104 0.38 8.53 -18.79
CA GLU A 104 1.37 9.59 -18.78
C GLU A 104 0.73 10.96 -18.57
N ARG A 105 1.47 11.82 -17.86
CA ARG A 105 1.23 13.26 -17.77
C ARG A 105 2.29 14.01 -18.56
N ARG A 106 1.90 15.07 -19.27
CA ARG A 106 2.81 15.91 -20.03
C ARG A 106 2.69 17.38 -19.67
N SER A 107 1.50 17.97 -19.77
CA SER A 107 1.30 19.39 -19.43
C SER A 107 -0.12 19.69 -18.98
N GLU A 108 -0.26 20.73 -18.16
CA GLU A 108 -1.51 21.05 -17.47
C GLU A 108 -1.64 22.55 -17.28
N HIS A 109 -2.86 23.07 -17.46
CA HIS A 109 -3.15 24.47 -17.25
C HIS A 109 -4.60 24.67 -16.82
N ALA A 110 -4.82 25.59 -15.87
CA ALA A 110 -6.13 26.13 -15.61
C ALA A 110 -6.13 27.60 -15.22
N GLN A 111 -7.27 28.22 -15.49
CA GLN A 111 -7.54 29.61 -15.11
C GLN A 111 -9.03 29.84 -14.93
N VAL A 112 -9.36 30.76 -14.03
CA VAL A 112 -10.65 31.43 -14.01
C VAL A 112 -10.73 32.36 -15.23
N LEU A 113 -11.91 32.48 -15.83
CA LEU A 113 -12.19 33.32 -16.99
C LEU A 113 -13.03 34.56 -16.61
N GLY A 114 -13.06 35.54 -17.51
CA GLY A 114 -13.89 36.74 -17.37
C GLY A 114 -13.24 37.83 -16.51
N ALA A 115 -14.06 38.62 -15.81
CA ALA A 115 -13.60 39.81 -15.07
C ALA A 115 -12.67 39.50 -13.89
N SER A 116 -12.72 38.27 -13.36
CA SER A 116 -11.84 37.79 -12.27
C SER A 116 -10.82 36.77 -12.79
N ALA A 117 -10.36 36.93 -14.03
CA ALA A 117 -9.42 36.01 -14.65
C ALA A 117 -8.11 35.92 -13.86
N GLN A 118 -7.70 34.71 -13.53
CA GLN A 118 -6.49 34.42 -12.76
C GLN A 118 -6.10 32.94 -12.91
N PRO A 119 -4.80 32.60 -12.85
CA PRO A 119 -4.33 31.23 -12.95
C PRO A 119 -4.69 30.42 -11.70
N LEU A 120 -4.98 29.13 -11.90
CA LEU A 120 -5.21 28.14 -10.85
C LEU A 120 -4.09 27.11 -10.87
N GLN A 121 -3.58 26.69 -9.71
CA GLN A 121 -2.71 25.53 -9.62
C GLN A 121 -3.56 24.26 -9.53
N LEU A 122 -3.36 23.37 -10.50
CA LEU A 122 -3.99 22.05 -10.54
C LEU A 122 -3.01 20.99 -11.00
N THR A 123 -3.38 19.73 -10.77
CA THR A 123 -2.76 18.57 -11.39
C THR A 123 -3.86 17.61 -11.86
N ALA A 124 -3.68 16.97 -13.01
CA ALA A 124 -4.61 15.93 -13.48
C ALA A 124 -4.64 14.78 -12.47
N LEU A 125 -5.81 14.17 -12.30
CA LEU A 125 -5.89 12.90 -11.60
C LEU A 125 -5.24 11.82 -12.48
N GLY A 126 -4.46 10.92 -11.86
CA GLY A 126 -3.92 9.77 -12.57
C GLY A 126 -5.04 8.95 -13.18
N GLY A 127 -4.95 8.63 -14.47
CA GLY A 127 -6.02 7.97 -15.21
C GLY A 127 -7.04 8.89 -15.87
N SER A 128 -7.00 10.21 -15.62
CA SER A 128 -7.78 11.19 -16.39
C SER A 128 -7.46 11.12 -17.89
N PRO A 129 -8.44 11.31 -18.79
CA PRO A 129 -8.15 11.61 -20.18
C PRO A 129 -7.59 13.04 -20.30
N GLY A 130 -6.85 13.28 -21.37
CA GLY A 130 -6.51 14.63 -21.82
C GLY A 130 -7.71 15.36 -22.45
N GLY A 131 -7.55 16.65 -22.69
CA GLY A 131 -8.53 17.49 -23.35
C GLY A 131 -8.59 18.91 -22.77
N THR A 132 -9.33 19.78 -23.45
CA THR A 132 -9.66 21.12 -22.96
C THR A 132 -11.15 21.22 -22.69
N VAL A 133 -11.52 21.67 -21.50
CA VAL A 133 -12.90 21.98 -21.12
C VAL A 133 -12.99 23.42 -20.63
N GLU A 134 -14.08 24.10 -21.01
CA GLU A 134 -14.45 25.41 -20.51
C GLU A 134 -15.91 25.37 -20.08
N GLY A 135 -16.21 25.81 -18.86
CA GLY A 135 -17.56 25.72 -18.33
C GLY A 135 -17.76 26.55 -17.07
N GLU A 136 -19.03 26.80 -16.74
CA GLU A 136 -19.42 27.29 -15.42
C GLU A 136 -19.11 26.21 -14.37
N VAL A 137 -18.59 26.62 -13.22
CA VAL A 137 -18.31 25.74 -12.09
C VAL A 137 -19.55 25.59 -11.21
N VAL A 138 -19.92 24.35 -10.91
CA VAL A 138 -20.93 24.02 -9.88
C VAL A 138 -20.23 23.38 -8.70
N ARG A 139 -20.29 24.05 -7.55
CA ARG A 139 -19.65 23.60 -6.30
C ARG A 139 -20.54 22.62 -5.55
N PHE A 140 -19.94 21.54 -5.07
CA PHE A 140 -20.50 20.54 -4.17
C PHE A 140 -19.66 20.47 -2.90
N ALA A 141 -20.29 20.31 -1.74
CA ALA A 141 -19.57 20.26 -0.47
C ALA A 141 -18.81 18.93 -0.28
N ASP A 142 -19.35 17.83 -0.79
CA ASP A 142 -18.78 16.50 -0.69
C ASP A 142 -19.25 15.62 -1.86
N LEU A 143 -18.77 14.36 -1.87
CA LEU A 143 -19.13 13.38 -2.90
C LEU A 143 -20.63 13.05 -2.89
N ALA A 144 -21.25 12.94 -1.71
CA ALA A 144 -22.65 12.57 -1.60
C ALA A 144 -23.57 13.63 -2.23
N ALA A 145 -23.24 14.91 -2.06
CA ALA A 145 -23.93 16.01 -2.70
C ALA A 145 -23.83 15.95 -4.23
N LEU A 146 -22.67 15.54 -4.77
CA LEU A 146 -22.49 15.34 -6.20
C LEU A 146 -23.27 14.11 -6.71
N GLU A 147 -23.24 12.99 -5.98
CA GLU A 147 -23.97 11.77 -6.31
C GLU A 147 -25.49 11.98 -6.30
N ALA A 148 -25.99 12.90 -5.47
CA ALA A 148 -27.40 13.30 -5.43
C ALA A 148 -27.82 14.25 -6.57
N ALA A 149 -26.90 14.78 -7.37
CA ALA A 149 -27.22 15.70 -8.45
C ALA A 149 -28.05 14.99 -9.54
N PRO A 150 -29.18 15.58 -10.00
CA PRO A 150 -30.00 14.96 -11.04
C PRO A 150 -29.21 14.72 -12.33
N ALA A 151 -29.49 13.62 -13.02
CA ALA A 151 -28.89 13.31 -14.30
C ALA A 151 -29.09 14.47 -15.31
N GLY A 152 -28.01 14.87 -15.98
CA GLY A 152 -28.00 15.98 -16.94
C GLY A 152 -28.02 17.39 -16.34
N SER A 153 -28.13 17.55 -15.01
CA SER A 153 -28.16 18.88 -14.36
C SER A 153 -26.87 19.70 -14.53
N LEU A 154 -25.76 19.04 -14.88
CA LEU A 154 -24.46 19.65 -15.11
C LEU A 154 -24.06 19.72 -16.59
N ALA A 155 -25.01 19.60 -17.53
CA ALA A 155 -24.72 19.68 -18.97
C ALA A 155 -23.88 20.92 -19.33
N GLY A 156 -22.67 20.69 -19.87
CA GLY A 156 -21.72 21.76 -20.25
C GLY A 156 -21.03 22.48 -19.10
N LYS A 157 -21.23 22.03 -17.86
CA LYS A 157 -20.64 22.60 -16.64
C LYS A 157 -19.49 21.75 -16.13
N ILE A 158 -18.69 22.30 -15.22
CA ILE A 158 -17.61 21.62 -14.51
C ILE A 158 -18.05 21.40 -13.07
N ALA A 159 -18.07 20.14 -12.63
CA ALA A 159 -18.34 19.80 -11.24
C ALA A 159 -17.10 20.10 -10.38
N PHE A 160 -17.27 20.78 -9.25
CA PHE A 160 -16.20 21.05 -8.29
C PHE A 160 -16.58 20.52 -6.90
N VAL A 161 -15.89 19.49 -6.42
CA VAL A 161 -16.10 18.97 -5.06
C VAL A 161 -15.08 19.59 -4.11
N ASP A 162 -15.58 20.37 -3.15
CA ASP A 162 -14.78 21.16 -2.20
C ASP A 162 -14.72 20.51 -0.81
N TYR A 163 -14.37 19.22 -0.79
CA TYR A 163 -14.23 18.47 0.45
C TYR A 163 -12.90 18.79 1.12
N ALA A 164 -12.95 19.42 2.30
CA ALA A 164 -11.77 19.67 3.13
C ALA A 164 -11.41 18.43 3.95
N MET A 165 -10.26 17.83 3.63
CA MET A 165 -9.79 16.63 4.31
C MET A 165 -9.28 16.94 5.73
N PRO A 166 -9.82 16.29 6.78
CA PRO A 166 -9.32 16.50 8.13
C PRO A 166 -7.97 15.79 8.33
N ARG A 167 -7.08 16.44 9.08
CA ARG A 167 -5.81 15.86 9.51
C ARG A 167 -6.04 14.80 10.58
N ALA A 168 -5.39 13.65 10.44
CA ALA A 168 -5.45 12.58 11.41
C ALA A 168 -4.13 11.81 11.42
N LYS A 169 -3.64 11.49 12.63
CA LYS A 169 -2.40 10.74 12.85
C LYS A 169 -2.39 9.37 12.15
N ASP A 170 -3.53 8.71 12.09
CA ASP A 170 -3.72 7.40 11.46
C ASP A 170 -4.17 7.50 9.98
N GLY A 171 -4.28 8.72 9.45
CA GLY A 171 -4.76 8.98 8.10
C GLY A 171 -6.25 8.81 7.88
N ALA A 172 -7.09 8.68 8.93
CA ALA A 172 -8.53 8.42 8.78
C ALA A 172 -9.29 9.44 7.90
N GLY A 173 -8.78 10.67 7.78
CA GLY A 173 -9.33 11.70 6.87
C GLY A 173 -9.16 11.39 5.38
N TYR A 174 -8.16 10.59 5.01
CA TYR A 174 -7.86 10.29 3.61
C TYR A 174 -8.90 9.40 2.94
N GLY A 175 -9.54 8.48 3.67
CA GLY A 175 -10.56 7.59 3.11
C GLY A 175 -11.67 8.36 2.36
N PRO A 176 -12.34 9.34 2.99
CA PRO A 176 -13.26 10.24 2.30
C PRO A 176 -12.66 11.04 1.13
N GLY A 177 -11.48 11.66 1.29
CA GLY A 177 -10.83 12.43 0.23
C GLY A 177 -10.45 11.59 -1.00
N GLY A 178 -9.89 10.40 -0.76
CA GLY A 178 -9.60 9.40 -1.79
C GLY A 178 -10.85 8.88 -2.51
N ARG A 179 -12.02 8.82 -1.84
CA ARG A 179 -13.29 8.52 -2.51
C ARG A 179 -13.74 9.63 -3.44
N VAL A 180 -13.58 10.90 -3.06
CA VAL A 180 -13.83 12.03 -3.96
C VAL A 180 -12.95 11.91 -5.21
N ARG A 181 -11.66 11.62 -5.03
CA ARG A 181 -10.72 11.42 -6.15
C ARG A 181 -11.12 10.25 -7.06
N SER A 182 -11.40 9.10 -6.47
CA SER A 182 -11.61 7.85 -7.23
C SER A 182 -13.01 7.70 -7.83
N ARG A 183 -14.04 8.34 -7.26
CA ARG A 183 -15.44 8.19 -7.69
C ARG A 183 -16.10 9.49 -8.16
N GLY A 184 -15.56 10.65 -7.77
CA GLY A 184 -16.07 11.96 -8.13
C GLY A 184 -16.21 12.17 -9.65
N PRO A 185 -15.21 11.80 -10.48
CA PRO A 185 -15.34 11.90 -11.93
C PRO A 185 -16.54 11.12 -12.49
N SER A 186 -16.75 9.88 -12.09
CA SER A 186 -17.91 9.08 -12.51
C SER A 186 -19.24 9.69 -12.07
N ALA A 187 -19.32 10.21 -10.82
CA ALA A 187 -20.51 10.90 -10.32
C ALA A 187 -20.80 12.18 -11.14
N ALA A 188 -19.77 12.96 -11.48
CA ALA A 188 -19.89 14.15 -12.30
C ALA A 188 -20.38 13.83 -13.73
N ILE A 189 -19.85 12.78 -14.34
CA ILE A 189 -20.28 12.34 -15.68
C ILE A 189 -21.75 11.93 -15.68
N ARG A 190 -22.22 11.19 -14.65
CA ARG A 190 -23.65 10.82 -14.52
C ARG A 190 -24.56 12.05 -14.40
N ALA A 191 -24.09 13.09 -13.74
CA ALA A 191 -24.80 14.37 -13.66
C ALA A 191 -24.69 15.21 -14.96
N GLY A 192 -23.90 14.77 -15.97
CA GLY A 192 -23.75 15.41 -17.27
C GLY A 192 -22.60 16.43 -17.37
N ALA A 193 -21.70 16.46 -16.39
CA ALA A 193 -20.57 17.40 -16.37
C ALA A 193 -19.60 17.16 -17.53
N ALA A 194 -19.05 18.24 -18.08
CA ALA A 194 -18.04 18.21 -19.13
C ALA A 194 -16.60 18.07 -18.57
N GLY A 195 -16.43 18.24 -17.27
CA GLY A 195 -15.15 18.13 -16.57
C GLY A 195 -15.36 18.05 -15.05
N PHE A 196 -14.32 17.63 -14.35
CA PHE A 196 -14.33 17.46 -12.89
C PHE A 196 -13.12 18.14 -12.25
N LEU A 197 -13.38 18.87 -11.17
CA LEU A 197 -12.39 19.44 -10.28
C LEU A 197 -12.68 18.96 -8.85
N MET A 198 -11.61 18.73 -8.09
CA MET A 198 -11.73 18.55 -6.65
C MET A 198 -10.75 19.44 -5.90
N ARG A 199 -11.09 19.80 -4.67
CA ARG A 199 -10.08 20.18 -3.68
C ARG A 199 -9.15 18.99 -3.46
N SER A 200 -7.85 19.22 -3.46
CA SER A 200 -6.85 18.18 -3.21
C SER A 200 -7.16 17.35 -1.96
N ALA A 201 -6.93 16.05 -2.04
CA ALA A 201 -7.01 15.14 -0.90
C ALA A 201 -5.74 15.26 -0.04
N GLY A 202 -5.56 16.46 0.55
CA GLY A 202 -4.40 16.86 1.33
C GLY A 202 -4.79 17.71 2.55
N THR A 203 -3.87 17.84 3.49
CA THR A 203 -4.05 18.57 4.76
C THR A 203 -3.22 19.85 4.85
N ASP A 204 -2.45 20.17 3.81
CA ASP A 204 -1.61 21.35 3.75
C ASP A 204 -2.38 22.64 3.46
N SER A 205 -1.64 23.74 3.55
CA SER A 205 -2.06 25.07 3.08
C SER A 205 -1.16 25.59 1.95
N HIS A 206 -0.33 24.72 1.39
CA HIS A 206 0.57 25.05 0.30
C HIS A 206 -0.23 25.18 -1.00
N ARG A 207 0.31 25.95 -1.95
CA ARG A 207 -0.32 26.08 -3.26
C ARG A 207 0.08 24.91 -4.18
N MET A 208 0.04 23.69 -3.65
CA MET A 208 0.42 22.45 -4.31
C MET A 208 -0.80 21.55 -4.52
N PRO A 209 -1.12 21.17 -5.77
CA PRO A 209 -2.20 20.23 -6.05
C PRO A 209 -1.72 18.78 -5.86
N HIS A 210 -2.62 17.92 -5.38
CA HIS A 210 -2.36 16.50 -5.11
C HIS A 210 -2.92 15.62 -6.23
N THR A 211 -2.06 14.80 -6.84
CA THR A 211 -2.51 13.79 -7.82
C THR A 211 -3.04 12.53 -7.11
N GLY A 212 -3.22 11.45 -7.85
CA GLY A 212 -3.63 10.15 -7.37
C GLY A 212 -4.55 9.49 -8.39
N ILE A 213 -4.63 8.16 -8.35
CA ILE A 213 -5.42 7.40 -9.31
C ILE A 213 -6.91 7.73 -9.19
N THR A 214 -7.55 7.87 -10.35
CA THR A 214 -8.99 7.85 -10.55
C THR A 214 -9.36 6.76 -11.55
N ARG A 215 -10.58 6.24 -11.44
CA ARG A 215 -11.13 5.23 -12.36
C ARG A 215 -12.53 5.65 -12.76
N PHE A 216 -12.90 5.27 -13.98
CA PHE A 216 -14.21 5.55 -14.54
C PHE A 216 -15.03 4.28 -14.53
N ASP A 217 -16.30 4.41 -14.15
CA ASP A 217 -17.23 3.28 -14.18
C ASP A 217 -17.52 2.88 -15.62
N GLU A 218 -17.81 1.59 -15.84
CA GLU A 218 -18.07 1.04 -17.17
C GLU A 218 -19.25 1.77 -17.85
N GLY A 219 -19.13 1.97 -19.16
CA GLY A 219 -20.15 2.65 -19.98
C GLY A 219 -20.14 4.18 -19.89
N LEU A 220 -19.33 4.78 -19.00
CA LEU A 220 -19.16 6.22 -18.95
C LEU A 220 -18.10 6.69 -19.95
N LYS A 221 -18.31 7.86 -20.58
CA LYS A 221 -17.28 8.55 -21.36
C LYS A 221 -16.43 9.40 -20.41
N PRO A 222 -15.13 9.11 -20.23
CA PRO A 222 -14.27 9.90 -19.34
C PRO A 222 -14.19 11.37 -19.75
N VAL A 223 -14.03 12.25 -18.77
CA VAL A 223 -13.88 13.71 -18.93
C VAL A 223 -12.61 14.20 -18.24
N PRO A 224 -12.00 15.33 -18.68
CA PRO A 224 -10.84 15.92 -18.00
C PRO A 224 -11.13 16.12 -16.51
N SER A 225 -10.27 15.55 -15.66
CA SER A 225 -10.45 15.46 -14.22
C SER A 225 -9.15 15.85 -13.50
N ALA A 226 -9.21 16.82 -12.60
CA ALA A 226 -8.03 17.37 -11.93
C ALA A 226 -8.31 17.74 -10.47
N ALA A 227 -7.25 17.81 -9.66
CA ALA A 227 -7.28 18.35 -8.31
C ALA A 227 -6.69 19.77 -8.29
N LEU A 228 -7.34 20.69 -7.60
CA LEU A 228 -6.85 22.03 -7.30
C LEU A 228 -6.03 22.02 -6.02
N SER A 229 -5.02 22.88 -5.92
CA SER A 229 -4.38 23.16 -4.63
C SER A 229 -5.41 23.65 -3.60
N ALA A 230 -5.19 23.42 -2.31
CA ALA A 230 -6.11 23.87 -1.27
C ALA A 230 -6.42 25.39 -1.34
N PRO A 231 -5.43 26.29 -1.49
CA PRO A 231 -5.69 27.72 -1.67
C PRO A 231 -6.50 28.08 -2.92
N ASP A 232 -6.30 27.36 -4.04
CA ASP A 232 -7.06 27.58 -5.27
C ASP A 232 -8.50 27.07 -5.20
N ALA A 233 -8.73 25.96 -4.48
CA ALA A 233 -10.06 25.49 -4.14
C ALA A 233 -10.82 26.53 -3.31
N ASP A 234 -10.18 27.11 -2.28
CA ASP A 234 -10.77 28.19 -1.48
C ASP A 234 -11.10 29.44 -2.30
N GLN A 235 -10.19 29.82 -3.21
CA GLN A 235 -10.40 30.95 -4.09
C GLN A 235 -11.56 30.69 -5.07
N LEU A 236 -11.63 29.51 -5.66
CA LEU A 236 -12.72 29.13 -6.57
C LEU A 236 -14.07 29.09 -5.82
N ALA A 237 -14.09 28.57 -4.59
CA ALA A 237 -15.28 28.58 -3.74
C ALA A 237 -15.76 30.01 -3.42
N ARG A 238 -14.84 30.93 -3.09
CA ARG A 238 -15.17 32.35 -2.86
C ARG A 238 -15.72 33.04 -4.12
N LEU A 239 -15.18 32.73 -5.30
CA LEU A 239 -15.67 33.27 -6.56
C LEU A 239 -17.06 32.74 -6.89
N ALA A 240 -17.27 31.42 -6.78
CA ALA A 240 -18.57 30.79 -7.01
C ALA A 240 -19.66 31.32 -6.05
N ALA A 241 -19.31 31.65 -4.80
CA ALA A 241 -20.21 32.27 -3.85
C ALA A 241 -20.60 33.72 -4.20
N ARG A 242 -19.78 34.42 -5.00
CA ARG A 242 -20.06 35.79 -5.47
C ARG A 242 -20.87 35.84 -6.75
N GLY A 243 -20.93 34.74 -7.50
CA GLY A 243 -21.72 34.63 -8.73
C GLY A 243 -21.18 33.56 -9.68
N ALA A 244 -21.80 33.49 -10.86
CA ALA A 244 -21.42 32.55 -11.92
C ALA A 244 -19.93 32.70 -12.26
N THR A 245 -19.18 31.60 -12.09
CA THR A 245 -17.73 31.56 -12.29
C THR A 245 -17.42 30.53 -13.37
N ARG A 246 -16.68 30.92 -14.40
CA ARG A 246 -16.26 30.02 -15.49
C ARG A 246 -14.76 29.74 -15.37
N VAL A 247 -14.37 28.51 -15.66
CA VAL A 247 -12.97 28.10 -15.70
C VAL A 247 -12.66 27.41 -17.01
N ARG A 248 -11.39 27.50 -17.42
CA ARG A 248 -10.82 26.67 -18.49
C ARG A 248 -9.79 25.73 -17.86
N VAL A 249 -9.88 24.46 -18.20
CA VAL A 249 -8.95 23.40 -17.81
C VAL A 249 -8.43 22.73 -19.08
N ALA A 250 -7.12 22.65 -19.24
CA ALA A 250 -6.46 21.98 -20.35
C ALA A 250 -5.46 20.97 -19.79
N LEU A 251 -5.68 19.69 -20.09
CA LEU A 251 -4.84 18.57 -19.66
C LEU A 251 -4.26 17.88 -20.88
N ASP A 252 -2.95 17.68 -20.90
CA ASP A 252 -2.25 16.79 -21.81
C ASP A 252 -1.74 15.59 -21.01
N CYS A 253 -2.57 14.57 -20.95
CA CYS A 253 -2.33 13.31 -20.27
C CYS A 253 -3.19 12.20 -20.88
N GLY A 254 -2.95 10.95 -20.50
CA GLY A 254 -3.82 9.85 -20.89
C GLY A 254 -3.15 8.48 -20.90
N TRP A 255 -3.96 7.47 -21.15
CA TRP A 255 -3.52 6.09 -21.33
C TRP A 255 -2.87 5.91 -22.70
N ASP A 256 -1.66 5.34 -22.72
CA ASP A 256 -0.90 5.05 -23.93
C ASP A 256 -0.31 3.64 -23.89
N GLY A 257 -1.09 2.67 -24.37
CA GLY A 257 -0.67 1.28 -24.48
C GLY A 257 -0.47 0.58 -23.14
N GLN A 258 0.47 -0.36 -23.12
CA GLN A 258 0.85 -1.13 -21.94
C GLN A 258 2.34 -0.97 -21.65
N ALA A 259 2.69 -1.06 -20.38
CA ALA A 259 4.07 -1.15 -19.91
C ALA A 259 4.25 -2.42 -19.08
N THR A 260 5.50 -2.85 -18.93
CA THR A 260 5.89 -3.90 -17.98
C THR A 260 7.00 -3.36 -17.09
N SER A 261 6.72 -3.33 -15.78
CA SER A 261 7.70 -3.10 -14.72
C SER A 261 7.95 -4.41 -13.98
N TYR A 262 8.59 -4.35 -12.81
CA TYR A 262 9.00 -5.51 -12.05
C TYR A 262 8.94 -5.29 -10.55
N ASN A 263 8.33 -6.23 -9.82
CA ASN A 263 8.65 -6.39 -8.41
C ASN A 263 10.14 -6.75 -8.31
N VAL A 264 10.92 -5.99 -7.55
CA VAL A 264 12.34 -6.27 -7.32
C VAL A 264 12.50 -6.87 -5.95
N ILE A 265 13.09 -8.07 -5.89
CA ILE A 265 13.06 -8.89 -4.68
C ILE A 265 14.49 -9.24 -4.26
N GLY A 266 14.78 -9.01 -2.98
CA GLY A 266 16.01 -9.41 -2.31
C GLY A 266 15.75 -10.34 -1.14
N GLU A 267 16.60 -11.34 -0.93
CA GLU A 267 16.54 -12.21 0.26
C GLU A 267 17.79 -12.17 1.12
N ILE A 268 17.57 -12.18 2.43
CA ILE A 268 18.54 -12.58 3.43
C ILE A 268 18.18 -13.99 3.89
N ARG A 269 18.97 -14.98 3.47
CA ARG A 269 18.65 -16.40 3.61
C ARG A 269 18.70 -16.86 5.06
N GLY A 270 17.65 -17.56 5.49
CA GLY A 270 17.60 -18.22 6.80
C GLY A 270 18.52 -19.44 6.91
N LYS A 271 18.86 -19.85 8.13
CA LYS A 271 19.79 -20.99 8.35
C LYS A 271 19.10 -22.35 8.49
N GLY A 272 17.91 -22.39 9.10
CA GLY A 272 17.25 -23.65 9.48
C GLY A 272 16.05 -24.03 8.61
N LYS A 273 15.30 -23.03 8.15
CA LYS A 273 14.08 -23.14 7.36
C LYS A 273 14.11 -22.12 6.20
N PRO A 274 15.11 -22.18 5.32
CA PRO A 274 15.35 -21.14 4.32
C PRO A 274 14.22 -20.98 3.29
N ASP A 275 13.36 -21.98 3.14
CA ASP A 275 12.22 -21.94 2.19
C ASP A 275 10.95 -21.33 2.82
N GLU A 276 10.93 -21.11 4.13
CA GLU A 276 9.89 -20.34 4.81
C GLU A 276 10.34 -18.86 4.88
N VAL A 277 9.42 -17.93 4.62
CA VAL A 277 9.75 -16.50 4.42
C VAL A 277 8.93 -15.57 5.30
N VAL A 278 9.56 -14.51 5.80
CA VAL A 278 8.90 -13.31 6.32
C VAL A 278 9.05 -12.21 5.27
N ILE A 279 7.94 -11.59 4.88
CA ILE A 279 7.95 -10.49 3.90
C ILE A 279 8.00 -9.16 4.65
N ILE A 280 8.91 -8.29 4.23
CA ILE A 280 8.83 -6.85 4.48
C ILE A 280 8.92 -6.12 3.13
N GLY A 281 8.31 -4.95 2.99
CA GLY A 281 8.39 -4.22 1.72
C GLY A 281 7.89 -2.78 1.79
N GLY A 282 7.97 -2.16 0.63
CA GLY A 282 7.44 -0.86 0.25
C GLY A 282 7.35 -0.83 -1.27
N HIS A 283 6.73 0.19 -1.86
CA HIS A 283 6.57 0.23 -3.31
C HIS A 283 7.64 1.09 -3.99
N LEU A 284 8.13 0.60 -5.12
CA LEU A 284 9.26 1.18 -5.85
C LEU A 284 8.84 2.30 -6.78
N ASP A 285 7.59 2.35 -7.23
CA ASP A 285 7.10 3.48 -8.02
C ASP A 285 6.79 4.70 -7.14
N SER A 286 6.38 5.79 -7.78
CA SER A 286 5.84 6.98 -7.13
C SER A 286 5.01 7.77 -8.14
N TRP A 287 4.25 8.76 -7.68
CA TRP A 287 3.80 9.83 -8.59
C TRP A 287 4.96 10.63 -9.20
N ASP A 288 4.62 11.40 -10.23
CA ASP A 288 5.55 11.96 -11.21
C ASP A 288 6.06 13.37 -10.92
N GLN A 289 5.53 14.05 -9.90
CA GLN A 289 5.75 15.50 -9.72
C GLN A 289 6.77 15.86 -8.63
N GLY A 290 6.95 15.00 -7.63
CA GLY A 290 7.97 15.14 -6.58
C GLY A 290 9.20 14.29 -6.85
N THR A 291 9.79 13.71 -5.80
CA THR A 291 10.79 12.63 -5.92
C THR A 291 10.35 11.33 -5.23
N GLY A 292 9.09 11.24 -4.79
CA GLY A 292 8.52 10.04 -4.18
C GLY A 292 9.26 9.66 -2.90
N ALA A 293 9.59 10.64 -2.06
CA ALA A 293 10.51 10.47 -0.95
C ALA A 293 9.83 9.77 0.23
N ILE A 294 8.71 10.32 0.68
CA ILE A 294 7.86 9.70 1.71
C ILE A 294 6.94 8.65 1.10
N ASP A 295 6.79 8.65 -0.23
CA ASP A 295 5.83 7.82 -0.98
C ASP A 295 6.48 7.20 -2.25
N ASP A 296 7.18 6.07 -2.16
CA ASP A 296 7.55 5.35 -0.93
C ASP A 296 9.05 4.99 -0.89
N ALA A 297 9.92 5.95 -1.22
CA ALA A 297 11.37 5.71 -1.11
C ALA A 297 11.79 5.49 0.36
N ALA A 298 11.04 6.03 1.31
CA ALA A 298 11.19 5.78 2.73
C ALA A 298 10.97 4.29 3.06
N GLY A 299 9.84 3.70 2.65
CA GLY A 299 9.52 2.29 2.88
C GLY A 299 10.49 1.33 2.20
N VAL A 300 10.88 1.62 0.96
CA VAL A 300 11.93 0.87 0.26
C VAL A 300 13.26 0.94 1.04
N GLY A 301 13.71 2.15 1.40
CA GLY A 301 14.99 2.36 2.08
C GLY A 301 15.05 1.71 3.45
N LEU A 302 13.99 1.85 4.26
CA LEU A 302 13.96 1.32 5.61
C LEU A 302 13.87 -0.21 5.64
N THR A 303 13.13 -0.83 4.72
CA THR A 303 13.00 -2.30 4.67
C THR A 303 14.28 -2.97 4.13
N MET A 304 14.93 -2.36 3.12
CA MET A 304 16.26 -2.79 2.68
C MET A 304 17.30 -2.70 3.79
N ALA A 305 17.33 -1.58 4.53
CA ALA A 305 18.25 -1.39 5.65
C ALA A 305 17.99 -2.38 6.80
N ALA A 306 16.72 -2.60 7.16
CA ALA A 306 16.32 -3.55 8.19
C ALA A 306 16.83 -4.97 7.88
N ALA A 307 16.55 -5.48 6.68
CA ALA A 307 17.04 -6.80 6.26
C ALA A 307 18.57 -6.86 6.21
N LYS A 308 19.25 -5.82 5.70
CA LYS A 308 20.71 -5.73 5.72
C LYS A 308 21.28 -5.88 7.14
N LEU A 309 20.70 -5.18 8.11
CA LEU A 309 21.15 -5.23 9.51
C LEU A 309 20.92 -6.61 10.13
N ILE A 310 19.80 -7.27 9.83
CA ILE A 310 19.56 -8.68 10.18
C ILE A 310 20.64 -9.57 9.57
N GLY A 311 20.99 -9.31 8.30
CA GLY A 311 22.06 -10.03 7.60
C GLY A 311 23.44 -9.87 8.24
N GLN A 312 23.68 -8.77 8.92
CA GLN A 312 24.92 -8.55 9.67
C GLN A 312 24.84 -8.99 11.14
N SER A 313 23.72 -9.56 11.58
CA SER A 313 23.60 -10.11 12.93
C SER A 313 24.42 -11.40 13.06
N LYS A 314 25.03 -11.61 14.23
CA LYS A 314 25.71 -12.88 14.57
C LYS A 314 24.72 -14.04 14.68
N LEU A 315 23.46 -13.73 14.97
CA LEU A 315 22.38 -14.69 15.06
C LEU A 315 21.51 -14.53 13.81
N ARG A 316 21.67 -15.48 12.88
CA ARG A 316 20.83 -15.59 11.70
C ARG A 316 19.50 -16.24 12.07
N PRO A 317 18.35 -15.68 11.63
CA PRO A 317 17.06 -16.29 11.90
C PRO A 317 16.94 -17.65 11.20
N ALA A 318 16.01 -18.48 11.68
CA ALA A 318 15.74 -19.78 11.08
C ALA A 318 15.25 -19.60 9.63
N ARG A 319 14.38 -18.63 9.40
CA ARG A 319 13.71 -18.37 8.13
C ARG A 319 14.32 -17.23 7.34
N THR A 320 14.00 -17.20 6.05
CA THR A 320 14.45 -16.15 5.15
C THR A 320 13.66 -14.87 5.37
N VAL A 321 14.33 -13.73 5.36
CA VAL A 321 13.68 -12.42 5.28
C VAL A 321 13.72 -11.98 3.82
N ARG A 322 12.54 -11.80 3.22
CA ARG A 322 12.36 -11.37 1.84
C ARG A 322 11.91 -9.93 1.82
N VAL A 323 12.69 -9.07 1.16
CA VAL A 323 12.35 -7.67 0.92
C VAL A 323 11.79 -7.56 -0.49
N ILE A 324 10.63 -6.93 -0.64
CA ILE A 324 10.01 -6.68 -1.95
C ILE A 324 9.88 -5.17 -2.13
N ALA A 325 10.47 -4.65 -3.20
CA ALA A 325 10.17 -3.33 -3.73
C ALA A 325 9.10 -3.54 -4.83
N PHE A 326 7.83 -3.31 -4.47
CA PHE A 326 6.68 -3.63 -5.33
C PHE A 326 6.58 -2.67 -6.51
N ALA A 327 6.07 -3.15 -7.65
CA ALA A 327 5.86 -2.32 -8.83
C ALA A 327 4.42 -1.84 -8.94
N ASN A 328 4.25 -0.55 -9.22
CA ASN A 328 2.97 0.05 -9.61
C ASN A 328 1.87 -0.15 -8.56
N GLU A 329 2.17 0.22 -7.33
CA GLU A 329 1.19 0.41 -6.25
C GLU A 329 0.20 1.51 -6.66
N GLU A 330 0.73 2.63 -7.17
CA GLU A 330 0.03 3.91 -7.28
C GLU A 330 -1.16 3.87 -8.24
N GLN A 331 -1.07 3.03 -9.28
CA GLN A 331 -2.15 2.84 -10.25
C GLN A 331 -3.11 1.69 -9.87
N GLY A 332 -2.90 1.03 -8.74
CA GLY A 332 -3.83 0.08 -8.14
C GLY A 332 -3.22 -1.27 -7.80
N LEU A 333 -2.10 -1.30 -7.08
CA LEU A 333 -1.52 -2.49 -6.44
C LEU A 333 -1.14 -3.59 -7.43
N TYR A 334 -0.67 -3.24 -8.64
CA TYR A 334 -0.40 -4.24 -9.67
C TYR A 334 0.70 -5.22 -9.22
N GLY A 335 1.72 -4.72 -8.54
CA GLY A 335 2.84 -5.49 -8.01
C GLY A 335 2.42 -6.46 -6.91
N GLY A 336 1.72 -5.97 -5.88
CA GLY A 336 1.18 -6.81 -4.81
C GLY A 336 0.21 -7.87 -5.32
N LYS A 337 -0.68 -7.53 -6.28
CA LYS A 337 -1.59 -8.49 -6.92
C LYS A 337 -0.84 -9.57 -7.69
N ALA A 338 0.09 -9.18 -8.55
CA ALA A 338 0.87 -10.13 -9.35
C ALA A 338 1.70 -11.07 -8.46
N TYR A 339 2.30 -10.55 -7.38
CA TYR A 339 3.01 -11.37 -6.40
C TYR A 339 2.06 -12.35 -5.70
N ALA A 340 0.91 -11.87 -5.22
CA ALA A 340 -0.09 -12.71 -4.57
C ALA A 340 -0.63 -13.80 -5.50
N ASP A 341 -0.90 -13.50 -6.78
CA ASP A 341 -1.32 -14.48 -7.80
C ASP A 341 -0.26 -15.55 -8.02
N LYS A 342 1.00 -15.16 -8.17
CA LYS A 342 2.10 -16.07 -8.44
C LYS A 342 2.41 -16.99 -7.26
N HIS A 343 2.36 -16.47 -6.03
CA HIS A 343 2.83 -17.16 -4.82
C HIS A 343 1.71 -17.77 -3.96
N VAL A 344 0.44 -17.73 -4.38
CA VAL A 344 -0.69 -18.26 -3.60
C VAL A 344 -0.56 -19.75 -3.25
N ALA A 345 -0.03 -20.56 -4.17
CA ALA A 345 0.20 -21.99 -3.92
C ALA A 345 1.24 -22.23 -2.81
N GLU A 346 2.09 -21.24 -2.54
CA GLU A 346 3.16 -21.25 -1.53
C GLU A 346 2.82 -20.40 -0.30
N VAL A 347 1.57 -19.96 -0.13
CA VAL A 347 1.17 -19.08 0.99
C VAL A 347 1.56 -19.65 2.35
N ARG A 348 1.54 -20.98 2.54
CA ARG A 348 1.96 -21.63 3.80
C ARG A 348 3.43 -21.46 4.12
N LYS A 349 4.28 -21.22 3.12
CA LYS A 349 5.70 -20.92 3.32
C LYS A 349 5.89 -19.47 3.78
N HIS A 350 4.95 -18.58 3.48
CA HIS A 350 5.01 -17.18 3.87
C HIS A 350 4.45 -17.02 5.28
N GLN A 351 5.30 -16.83 6.27
CA GLN A 351 4.90 -16.84 7.67
C GLN A 351 4.05 -15.61 8.02
N ILE A 352 4.56 -14.42 7.71
CA ILE A 352 3.88 -13.15 7.96
C ILE A 352 4.46 -12.08 7.04
N GLY A 353 3.64 -11.11 6.63
CA GLY A 353 4.05 -9.97 5.80
C GLY A 353 3.74 -8.62 6.43
N ALA A 354 4.64 -7.65 6.27
CA ALA A 354 4.43 -6.25 6.64
C ALA A 354 4.92 -5.33 5.54
N GLU A 355 4.40 -4.11 5.50
CA GLU A 355 4.75 -3.10 4.50
C GLU A 355 4.73 -1.72 5.13
N SER A 356 5.74 -0.93 4.77
CA SER A 356 5.88 0.44 5.20
C SER A 356 5.55 1.30 4.01
N ASP A 357 4.41 1.98 4.08
CA ASP A 357 3.87 2.78 2.99
C ASP A 357 2.97 3.88 3.57
N PHE A 358 3.52 4.58 4.57
CA PHE A 358 2.82 5.70 5.22
C PHE A 358 3.83 6.73 5.72
N GLY A 359 4.79 7.05 4.85
CA GLY A 359 5.82 8.06 5.07
C GLY A 359 7.03 7.58 5.85
N ALA A 360 7.64 8.51 6.59
CA ALA A 360 8.78 8.26 7.46
C ALA A 360 8.52 8.64 8.93
N GLY A 361 7.25 8.92 9.27
CA GLY A 361 6.83 9.22 10.64
C GLY A 361 7.13 8.06 11.58
N ARG A 362 7.29 8.35 12.87
CA ARG A 362 7.61 7.32 13.88
C ARG A 362 6.48 6.29 13.97
N ILE A 363 6.84 5.02 14.03
CA ILE A 363 5.87 3.97 14.34
C ILE A 363 5.42 4.14 15.79
N TYR A 364 4.12 4.17 16.01
CA TYR A 364 3.53 4.35 17.34
C TYR A 364 2.70 3.14 17.79
N ALA A 365 2.31 2.25 16.88
CA ALA A 365 1.54 1.07 17.23
C ALA A 365 1.91 -0.15 16.37
N TYR A 366 1.76 -1.33 16.95
CA TYR A 366 1.94 -2.62 16.31
C TYR A 366 0.68 -3.47 16.48
N SER A 367 0.29 -4.16 15.42
CA SER A 367 -0.77 -5.17 15.43
C SER A 367 -0.51 -6.23 14.37
N SER A 368 -1.16 -7.39 14.49
CA SER A 368 -1.08 -8.45 13.48
C SER A 368 -2.38 -9.23 13.36
N SER A 369 -2.45 -10.08 12.34
CA SER A 369 -3.51 -11.08 12.17
C SER A 369 -3.19 -12.42 12.85
N ALA A 370 -2.22 -12.45 13.78
CA ALA A 370 -1.79 -13.70 14.41
C ALA A 370 -2.99 -14.42 15.06
N PRO A 371 -3.23 -15.70 14.74
CA PRO A 371 -4.30 -16.47 15.38
C PRO A 371 -3.97 -16.76 16.84
N ASP A 372 -4.95 -17.25 17.61
CA ASP A 372 -4.83 -17.51 19.06
C ASP A 372 -3.58 -18.32 19.44
N TYR A 373 -3.27 -19.38 18.69
CA TYR A 373 -2.08 -20.21 18.97
C TYR A 373 -0.75 -19.50 18.72
N ALA A 374 -0.74 -18.35 18.04
CA ALA A 374 0.45 -17.54 17.76
C ALA A 374 0.53 -16.23 18.57
N GLN A 375 -0.46 -15.96 19.43
CA GLN A 375 -0.51 -14.75 20.26
C GLN A 375 0.67 -14.63 21.23
N ALA A 376 1.25 -15.76 21.68
CA ALA A 376 2.45 -15.74 22.51
C ALA A 376 3.65 -15.12 21.77
N ALA A 377 3.91 -15.55 20.53
CA ALA A 377 4.93 -14.95 19.69
C ALA A 377 4.62 -13.49 19.32
N ASP A 378 3.36 -13.17 19.01
CA ASP A 378 2.94 -11.79 18.73
C ASP A 378 3.22 -10.84 19.90
N LYS A 379 2.91 -11.27 21.13
CA LYS A 379 3.22 -10.52 22.35
C LYS A 379 4.72 -10.35 22.55
N GLN A 380 5.53 -11.38 22.30
CA GLN A 380 7.00 -11.27 22.40
C GLN A 380 7.57 -10.25 21.40
N ILE A 381 7.01 -10.18 20.18
CA ILE A 381 7.36 -9.13 19.21
C ILE A 381 6.98 -7.75 19.76
N ALA A 382 5.74 -7.60 20.24
CA ALA A 382 5.25 -6.33 20.77
C ALA A 382 6.08 -5.82 21.96
N GLU A 383 6.45 -6.71 22.89
CA GLU A 383 7.32 -6.40 24.03
C GLU A 383 8.72 -5.95 23.58
N ALA A 384 9.28 -6.56 22.53
CA ALA A 384 10.58 -6.15 21.98
C ALA A 384 10.52 -4.80 21.24
N LEU A 385 9.35 -4.42 20.72
CA LEU A 385 9.08 -3.13 20.09
C LEU A 385 8.76 -2.02 21.10
N ALA A 386 8.23 -2.34 22.29
CA ALA A 386 7.80 -1.36 23.29
C ALA A 386 8.87 -0.31 23.67
N PRO A 387 10.18 -0.63 23.79
CA PRO A 387 11.22 0.37 24.04
C PRO A 387 11.36 1.46 22.97
N LEU A 388 10.81 1.24 21.76
CA LEU A 388 10.75 2.24 20.69
C LEU A 388 9.56 3.20 20.82
N GLY A 389 8.74 3.05 21.87
CA GLY A 389 7.49 3.79 22.07
C GLY A 389 6.31 3.25 21.24
N ILE A 390 6.37 1.97 20.86
CA ILE A 390 5.36 1.32 20.02
C ILE A 390 4.36 0.58 20.91
N GLU A 391 3.09 0.97 20.85
CA GLU A 391 2.00 0.34 21.60
C GLU A 391 1.51 -0.94 20.91
N HIS A 392 1.20 -1.99 21.69
CA HIS A 392 0.53 -3.18 21.16
C HIS A 392 -0.97 -2.94 21.04
N THR A 393 -1.52 -3.04 19.84
CA THR A 393 -2.93 -2.75 19.54
C THR A 393 -3.61 -3.94 18.82
N PRO A 394 -3.73 -5.10 19.49
CA PRO A 394 -4.27 -6.31 18.86
C PRO A 394 -5.68 -6.08 18.29
N GLY A 395 -5.95 -6.69 17.13
CA GLY A 395 -7.23 -6.58 16.44
C GLY A 395 -7.51 -5.24 15.75
N LYS A 396 -6.59 -4.27 15.80
CA LYS A 396 -6.71 -3.00 15.07
C LYS A 396 -5.90 -3.03 13.77
N GLY A 397 -6.34 -2.26 12.77
CA GLY A 397 -5.62 -2.09 11.52
C GLY A 397 -5.89 -3.19 10.49
N GLY A 398 -4.93 -3.38 9.59
CA GLY A 398 -5.01 -4.26 8.42
C GLY A 398 -3.65 -4.35 7.73
N PRO A 399 -3.51 -5.20 6.70
CA PRO A 399 -2.28 -5.28 5.92
C PRO A 399 -1.98 -3.93 5.24
N GLY A 400 -0.71 -3.67 4.94
CA GLY A 400 -0.33 -2.59 4.00
C GLY A 400 -0.89 -2.84 2.60
N PRO A 401 -0.87 -1.83 1.71
CA PRO A 401 -1.49 -1.89 0.39
C PRO A 401 -1.06 -3.08 -0.48
N ASP A 402 0.22 -3.30 -0.77
CA ASP A 402 0.69 -4.42 -1.59
C ASP A 402 0.70 -5.78 -0.84
N ILE A 403 0.69 -5.78 0.49
CA ILE A 403 0.46 -7.01 1.29
C ILE A 403 -1.01 -7.44 1.24
N GLY A 404 -1.93 -6.49 1.11
CA GLY A 404 -3.38 -6.69 1.11
C GLY A 404 -3.87 -7.78 0.14
N PRO A 405 -3.49 -7.74 -1.16
CA PRO A 405 -3.83 -8.77 -2.13
C PRO A 405 -3.44 -10.19 -1.70
N PHE A 406 -2.28 -10.35 -1.05
CA PHE A 406 -1.84 -11.67 -0.59
C PHE A 406 -2.52 -12.08 0.72
N ALA A 407 -2.76 -11.13 1.62
CA ALA A 407 -3.52 -11.34 2.85
C ALA A 407 -4.97 -11.78 2.59
N ALA A 408 -5.59 -11.25 1.52
CA ALA A 408 -6.90 -11.69 1.04
C ALA A 408 -6.90 -13.17 0.62
N LYS A 409 -5.77 -13.69 0.15
CA LYS A 409 -5.56 -15.11 -0.19
C LYS A 409 -5.04 -15.95 0.97
N GLY A 410 -4.84 -15.32 2.13
CA GLY A 410 -4.58 -15.99 3.39
C GLY A 410 -3.14 -15.91 3.91
N LEU A 411 -2.33 -14.97 3.42
CA LEU A 411 -1.12 -14.55 4.11
C LEU A 411 -1.50 -13.89 5.46
N ALA A 412 -0.81 -14.26 6.55
CA ALA A 412 -0.86 -13.51 7.79
C ALA A 412 -0.14 -12.17 7.65
N TRP A 413 -0.66 -11.11 8.24
CA TRP A 413 -0.10 -9.77 8.13
C TRP A 413 0.26 -9.17 9.49
N ALA A 414 1.21 -8.25 9.48
CA ALA A 414 1.49 -7.34 10.56
C ALA A 414 1.41 -5.89 10.07
N ARG A 415 1.02 -4.99 10.97
CA ARG A 415 1.00 -3.55 10.75
C ARG A 415 1.87 -2.88 11.78
N LEU A 416 2.82 -2.10 11.30
CA LEU A 416 3.62 -1.18 12.10
C LEU A 416 3.13 0.23 11.75
N ALA A 417 2.17 0.74 12.51
CA ALA A 417 1.46 1.98 12.19
C ALA A 417 2.34 3.21 12.42
N GLN A 418 2.62 3.94 11.34
CA GLN A 418 3.37 5.19 11.33
C GLN A 418 2.47 6.39 11.66
N ASP A 419 3.03 7.38 12.34
CA ASP A 419 2.39 8.68 12.56
C ASP A 419 2.39 9.48 11.26
N GLY A 420 1.24 9.51 10.58
CA GLY A 420 1.04 10.23 9.32
C GLY A 420 0.41 11.60 9.50
N THR A 421 0.59 12.26 10.65
CA THR A 421 -0.02 13.56 10.95
C THR A 421 0.28 14.59 9.86
N ASP A 422 1.48 14.58 9.28
CA ASP A 422 1.93 15.49 8.22
C ASP A 422 2.06 14.81 6.84
N TYR A 423 1.88 13.50 6.73
CA TYR A 423 2.06 12.76 5.47
C TYR A 423 1.23 13.37 4.33
N PHE A 424 -0.04 13.67 4.58
CA PHE A 424 -0.94 14.28 3.61
C PHE A 424 -0.73 15.78 3.38
N ASP A 425 0.32 16.38 3.93
CA ASP A 425 0.77 17.70 3.51
C ASP A 425 1.61 17.64 2.24
N TYR A 426 2.22 16.48 1.96
CA TYR A 426 3.21 16.31 0.90
C TYR A 426 2.87 15.17 -0.07
N HIS A 427 2.21 14.11 0.41
CA HIS A 427 1.84 12.93 -0.38
C HIS A 427 1.18 13.33 -1.71
N HIS A 428 1.63 12.73 -2.81
CA HIS A 428 1.16 13.01 -4.17
C HIS A 428 1.32 14.46 -4.65
N THR A 429 2.25 15.23 -4.08
CA THR A 429 2.55 16.61 -4.52
C THR A 429 3.99 16.74 -5.03
N PRO A 430 4.32 17.88 -5.69
CA PRO A 430 5.71 18.24 -5.93
C PRO A 430 6.57 18.42 -4.67
N ASP A 431 5.95 18.63 -3.49
CA ASP A 431 6.65 18.81 -2.21
C ASP A 431 7.06 17.49 -1.54
N ASP A 432 6.69 16.34 -2.10
CA ASP A 432 7.21 15.04 -1.67
C ASP A 432 8.68 14.88 -2.08
N THR A 433 9.55 15.35 -1.20
CA THR A 433 11.00 15.45 -1.39
C THR A 433 11.76 15.02 -0.13
N LEU A 434 13.04 14.68 -0.29
CA LEU A 434 13.87 14.09 0.77
C LEU A 434 13.93 14.93 2.07
N ASP A 435 13.87 16.26 1.98
CA ASP A 435 13.94 17.16 3.13
C ASP A 435 12.75 17.04 4.10
N LYS A 436 11.68 16.34 3.72
CA LYS A 436 10.55 16.04 4.60
C LYS A 436 10.81 14.86 5.56
N ILE A 437 11.88 14.09 5.33
CA ILE A 437 12.21 12.91 6.12
C ILE A 437 13.11 13.31 7.30
N ASP A 438 12.62 13.13 8.52
CA ASP A 438 13.47 13.15 9.73
C ASP A 438 14.32 11.85 9.79
N PRO A 439 15.65 11.94 9.67
CA PRO A 439 16.51 10.75 9.72
C PRO A 439 16.36 9.95 11.02
N LYS A 440 16.03 10.61 12.15
CA LYS A 440 15.85 9.92 13.44
C LYS A 440 14.52 9.17 13.51
N ALA A 441 13.47 9.72 12.92
CA ALA A 441 12.20 9.02 12.78
C ALA A 441 12.36 7.80 11.86
N LEU A 442 13.06 7.97 10.72
CA LEU A 442 13.34 6.87 9.81
C LEU A 442 14.21 5.78 10.47
N ALA A 443 15.22 6.14 11.27
CA ALA A 443 16.02 5.16 12.01
C ALA A 443 15.18 4.36 13.04
N GLN A 444 14.17 4.98 13.65
CA GLN A 444 13.22 4.26 14.51
C GLN A 444 12.37 3.26 13.71
N ASN A 445 11.98 3.60 12.48
CA ASN A 445 11.29 2.69 11.58
C ASN A 445 12.17 1.49 11.19
N VAL A 446 13.43 1.73 10.80
CA VAL A 446 14.40 0.68 10.50
C VAL A 446 14.55 -0.27 11.69
N ALA A 447 14.67 0.28 12.91
CA ALA A 447 14.79 -0.53 14.12
C ALA A 447 13.56 -1.41 14.37
N ALA A 448 12.36 -0.86 14.20
CA ALA A 448 11.11 -1.58 14.37
C ALA A 448 10.96 -2.73 13.35
N TYR A 449 11.21 -2.45 12.07
CA TYR A 449 11.14 -3.46 11.01
C TYR A 449 12.21 -4.54 11.16
N ALA A 450 13.43 -4.18 11.60
CA ALA A 450 14.49 -5.13 11.86
C ALA A 450 14.13 -6.09 13.01
N VAL A 451 13.60 -5.55 14.13
CA VAL A 451 13.14 -6.34 15.27
C VAL A 451 11.98 -7.25 14.88
N PHE A 452 10.94 -6.70 14.23
CA PHE A 452 9.78 -7.46 13.77
C PHE A 452 10.19 -8.63 12.87
N ALA A 453 10.91 -8.33 11.78
CA ALA A 453 11.24 -9.34 10.78
C ALA A 453 12.18 -10.42 11.36
N TYR A 454 13.15 -10.03 12.19
CA TYR A 454 14.06 -10.97 12.84
C TYR A 454 13.34 -11.92 13.79
N LEU A 455 12.47 -11.40 14.64
CA LEU A 455 11.74 -12.20 15.63
C LEU A 455 10.70 -13.11 14.96
N ALA A 456 9.93 -12.59 14.00
CA ALA A 456 9.01 -13.40 13.21
C ALA A 456 9.74 -14.53 12.45
N ALA A 457 10.90 -14.23 11.86
CA ALA A 457 11.71 -15.22 11.16
C ALA A 457 12.39 -16.24 12.09
N SER A 458 12.43 -15.96 13.39
CA SER A 458 13.03 -16.82 14.43
C SER A 458 12.00 -17.67 15.19
N ALA A 459 10.70 -17.47 14.99
CA ALA A 459 9.66 -18.16 15.74
C ALA A 459 9.65 -19.69 15.54
N ASP A 460 9.40 -20.46 16.60
CA ASP A 460 9.09 -21.89 16.54
C ASP A 460 7.59 -22.09 16.39
N GLY A 461 7.13 -22.26 15.15
CA GLY A 461 5.71 -22.34 14.78
C GLY A 461 5.41 -21.45 13.57
N ASP A 462 4.14 -21.18 13.28
CA ASP A 462 3.68 -20.31 12.20
C ASP A 462 2.72 -19.22 12.71
N PHE A 463 2.37 -18.26 11.84
CA PHE A 463 1.45 -17.15 12.18
C PHE A 463 0.08 -17.27 11.48
N GLY A 464 -0.31 -18.46 11.02
CA GLY A 464 -1.66 -18.68 10.46
C GLY A 464 -1.81 -18.53 8.95
N SER A 465 -0.71 -18.39 8.21
CA SER A 465 -0.79 -18.34 6.74
C SER A 465 -1.29 -19.65 6.15
N ALA A 466 -2.43 -19.58 5.46
CA ALA A 466 -3.12 -20.72 4.90
C ALA A 466 -3.99 -20.26 3.72
N PRO A 467 -4.14 -21.04 2.64
CA PRO A 467 -5.04 -20.67 1.55
C PRO A 467 -6.44 -20.37 2.07
N LYS A 468 -6.95 -19.17 1.79
CA LYS A 468 -8.37 -18.84 1.99
C LYS A 468 -9.13 -19.27 0.74
N GLN A 469 -10.28 -19.93 0.92
CA GLN A 469 -11.22 -20.09 -0.19
C GLN A 469 -11.70 -18.70 -0.60
N VAL A 470 -11.35 -18.29 -1.82
CA VAL A 470 -11.90 -17.08 -2.42
C VAL A 470 -13.27 -17.46 -2.93
N THR A 471 -14.33 -17.16 -2.16
CA THR A 471 -15.68 -17.21 -2.72
C THR A 471 -15.74 -16.09 -3.77
N PRO A 472 -16.03 -16.40 -5.05
CA PRO A 472 -16.25 -15.35 -6.04
C PRO A 472 -17.37 -14.42 -5.53
N PRO A 473 -17.29 -13.10 -5.77
CA PRO A 473 -18.45 -12.24 -5.54
C PRO A 473 -19.65 -12.82 -6.30
N GLU A 474 -20.81 -12.92 -5.65
CA GLU A 474 -22.06 -13.15 -6.39
C GLU A 474 -22.22 -11.99 -7.39
N GLU A 475 -22.48 -12.34 -8.66
CA GLU A 475 -22.57 -11.43 -9.81
C GLU A 475 -23.56 -10.28 -9.63
#